data_AF-A0A0P0VBT4-F1
#
_entry.id   AF-A0A0P0VBT4-F1
#
_cell.length_a   1.000
_cell.length_b   1.000
_cell.length_c   1.000
_cell.angle_alpha   90.00
_cell.angle_beta   90.00
_cell.angle_gamma   90.00
#
_symmetry.space_group_name_H-M   'P 1'
#
loop_
_entity.id
_entity.type
_entity.pdbx_description
1 polymer ?
#
loop_
_entity_poly.entity_id
_entity_poly.type
_entity_poly.pdbx_seq_one_letter_code
_entity_poly.pdbx_strand_id
1 'polypeptide(L)'
;VLLPNSKDPAFASFVCDLQARVLASSSDQAAEFTDMEGESSAVTSPFPALTSTTPNELEMTNKNSNVVGGMTHSNSMPTLTAAKDGNTKVLPFEFRALEVCLESACRSLEEETSTLEQEAYPALDELTSKISTLNLERVRQIKSRLVAISGRVQKVRDELEHLLDDEMDMAEMYLTEKLTRQEISETSSRVEVDDPSQLEVDRDEDYRSEADVSNGTFIGYKPHIEELEMLLEAYFVQIDGTLNKLSHLREYVDDTEDYINIMLDDKQNQLLQMGVMLSTATVVITAGVAVVGLFGMNIGISLYADPTNEEEKRASNMKFWETTLGTIAGCTVMYIVAMGWGKRSGLLQ
;
A
#
# COMPACT_ATOMS: atom_id res chain seq x y z
N VAL A 1 2.37 -28.28 1.05
CA VAL A 1 1.82 -28.13 -0.31
C VAL A 1 0.68 -27.13 -0.25
N LEU A 2 0.98 -25.85 -0.49
CA LEU A 2 -0.03 -24.82 -0.68
C LEU A 2 -0.63 -25.08 -2.06
N LEU A 3 -1.78 -25.76 -2.13
CA LEU A 3 -2.52 -25.90 -3.37
C LEU A 3 -3.13 -24.53 -3.70
N PRO A 4 -2.79 -23.91 -4.85
CA PRO A 4 -3.45 -22.70 -5.29
C PRO A 4 -4.96 -22.96 -5.44
N ASN A 5 -5.77 -22.05 -4.95
CA ASN A 5 -7.22 -22.16 -5.05
C ASN A 5 -7.64 -21.98 -6.52
N SER A 6 -7.92 -23.08 -7.21
CA SER A 6 -8.26 -23.10 -8.64
C SER A 6 -9.55 -22.34 -9.03
N LYS A 7 -10.26 -21.80 -8.04
CA LYS A 7 -11.47 -20.98 -8.24
C LYS A 7 -11.20 -19.48 -8.26
N ASP A 8 -9.96 -19.04 -8.01
CA ASP A 8 -9.61 -17.64 -8.06
C ASP A 8 -9.45 -17.18 -9.52
N PRO A 9 -10.20 -16.16 -10.00
CA PRO A 9 -10.00 -15.60 -11.33
C PRO A 9 -8.58 -15.07 -11.55
N ALA A 10 -7.87 -14.63 -10.50
CA ALA A 10 -6.46 -14.23 -10.59
C ALA A 10 -5.53 -15.43 -10.84
N PHE A 11 -5.88 -16.61 -10.33
CA PHE A 11 -5.12 -17.83 -10.61
C PHE A 11 -5.33 -18.30 -12.06
N ALA A 12 -6.54 -18.14 -12.61
CA ALA A 12 -6.82 -18.49 -14.00
C ALA A 12 -6.05 -17.58 -14.99
N SER A 13 -5.98 -16.26 -14.74
CA SER A 13 -5.19 -15.34 -15.56
C SER A 13 -3.70 -15.63 -15.47
N PHE A 14 -3.20 -15.93 -14.26
CA PHE A 14 -1.83 -16.36 -14.03
C PHE A 14 -1.46 -17.61 -14.84
N VAL A 15 -2.29 -18.65 -14.79
CA VAL A 15 -2.06 -19.90 -15.54
C VAL A 15 -2.08 -19.64 -17.05
N CYS A 16 -2.98 -18.79 -17.55
CA CYS A 16 -3.02 -18.42 -18.96
C CYS A 16 -1.77 -17.63 -19.41
N ASP A 17 -1.29 -16.68 -18.61
CA ASP A 17 -0.07 -15.90 -18.94
C ASP A 17 1.18 -16.78 -18.88
N LEU A 18 1.27 -17.66 -17.87
CA LEU A 18 2.31 -18.68 -17.77
C LEU A 18 2.31 -19.60 -19.00
N GLN A 19 1.13 -20.11 -19.39
CA GLN A 19 0.99 -20.98 -20.55
C GLN A 19 1.34 -20.26 -21.86
N ALA A 20 0.95 -18.99 -22.02
CA ALA A 20 1.26 -18.20 -23.20
C ALA A 20 2.77 -17.94 -23.35
N ARG A 21 3.46 -17.55 -22.28
CA ARG A 21 4.90 -17.25 -22.32
C ARG A 21 5.77 -18.51 -22.40
N VAL A 22 5.34 -19.62 -21.80
CA VAL A 22 6.03 -20.91 -21.94
C VAL A 22 5.83 -21.50 -23.34
N LEU A 23 4.65 -21.35 -23.96
CA LEU A 23 4.39 -21.87 -25.30
C LEU A 23 4.96 -21.02 -26.44
N ALA A 24 5.11 -19.70 -26.27
CA ALA A 24 5.68 -18.83 -27.30
C ALA A 24 7.12 -19.23 -27.73
N SER A 25 7.86 -19.99 -26.91
CA SER A 25 9.21 -20.47 -27.25
C SER A 25 9.26 -21.91 -27.78
N SER A 26 8.19 -22.72 -27.68
CA SER A 26 8.19 -24.05 -28.29
C SER A 26 8.12 -23.96 -29.83
N SER A 27 7.58 -22.85 -30.35
CA SER A 27 7.61 -22.53 -31.78
C SER A 27 8.95 -21.99 -32.26
N ASP A 28 9.70 -21.26 -31.43
CA ASP A 28 11.00 -20.68 -31.82
C ASP A 28 12.14 -21.71 -31.80
N GLN A 29 12.16 -22.64 -30.84
CA GLN A 29 13.14 -23.75 -30.84
C GLN A 29 12.94 -24.74 -32.00
N ALA A 30 11.72 -24.82 -32.57
CA ALA A 30 11.44 -25.70 -33.71
C ALA A 30 11.96 -25.12 -35.04
N ALA A 31 12.14 -23.80 -35.14
CA ALA A 31 12.64 -23.15 -36.35
C ALA A 31 14.17 -23.23 -36.50
N GLU A 32 14.91 -23.41 -35.39
CA GLU A 32 16.38 -23.43 -35.40
C GLU A 32 16.96 -24.82 -35.78
N PHE A 33 16.15 -25.86 -35.81
CA PHE A 33 16.56 -27.22 -36.21
C PHE A 33 16.43 -27.51 -37.72
N THR A 34 15.88 -26.59 -38.52
CA THR A 34 15.66 -26.81 -39.97
C THR A 34 16.66 -26.15 -40.91
N ASP A 35 17.60 -25.34 -40.41
CA ASP A 35 18.55 -24.61 -41.25
C ASP A 35 19.94 -25.26 -41.23
N MET A 36 20.05 -26.46 -41.79
CA MET A 36 21.37 -27.01 -42.14
C MET A 36 21.36 -27.88 -43.40
N GLU A 37 20.87 -27.38 -44.54
CA GLU A 37 21.28 -27.88 -45.86
C GLU A 37 21.33 -26.77 -46.93
N GLY A 38 22.54 -26.49 -47.45
CA GLY A 38 22.74 -26.12 -48.86
C GLY A 38 22.98 -24.65 -49.20
N GLU A 39 24.25 -24.22 -49.17
CA GLU A 39 24.72 -23.08 -49.97
C GLU A 39 24.66 -23.38 -51.48
N SER A 40 24.14 -22.45 -52.29
CA SER A 40 24.78 -22.07 -53.55
C SER A 40 24.27 -20.73 -54.10
N SER A 41 25.24 -19.89 -54.45
CA SER A 41 25.11 -18.54 -55.03
C SER A 41 24.52 -18.51 -56.44
N ALA A 42 23.73 -17.48 -56.76
CA ALA A 42 23.81 -16.80 -58.05
C ALA A 42 23.24 -15.37 -58.00
N VAL A 43 24.04 -14.47 -58.56
CA VAL A 43 23.92 -13.01 -58.72
C VAL A 43 22.81 -12.62 -59.70
N THR A 44 22.21 -11.43 -59.52
CA THR A 44 21.99 -10.35 -60.54
C THR A 44 20.67 -9.58 -60.32
N SER A 45 20.81 -8.31 -59.98
CA SER A 45 19.83 -7.22 -60.09
C SER A 45 20.00 -6.50 -61.46
N PRO A 46 19.25 -5.45 -61.90
CA PRO A 46 17.87 -4.97 -61.62
C PRO A 46 17.09 -4.29 -62.82
N PHE A 47 15.77 -4.01 -62.61
CA PHE A 47 14.91 -2.90 -63.17
C PHE A 47 14.54 -2.84 -64.69
N PRO A 48 13.61 -1.96 -65.20
CA PRO A 48 12.61 -1.02 -64.60
C PRO A 48 11.20 -0.90 -65.29
N ALA A 49 10.35 0.01 -64.74
CA ALA A 49 9.39 0.94 -65.42
C ALA A 49 8.01 0.40 -65.93
N LEU A 50 6.88 1.13 -66.04
CA LEU A 50 6.31 2.42 -65.56
C LEU A 50 4.88 2.49 -66.17
N THR A 51 3.91 3.16 -65.54
CA THR A 51 2.79 3.98 -66.14
C THR A 51 1.84 4.38 -65.00
N SER A 52 1.86 5.61 -64.46
CA SER A 52 1.39 6.93 -64.95
C SER A 52 -0.13 7.10 -65.02
N THR A 53 -0.73 7.81 -64.04
CA THR A 53 -1.52 9.06 -64.26
C THR A 53 -1.92 9.72 -62.93
N THR A 54 -1.63 11.02 -62.81
CA THR A 54 -2.07 12.00 -61.78
C THR A 54 -3.11 12.95 -62.45
N PRO A 55 -3.60 14.10 -61.88
CA PRO A 55 -3.39 14.71 -60.55
C PRO A 55 -4.61 15.41 -59.86
N ASN A 56 -4.39 15.72 -58.57
CA ASN A 56 -4.70 16.95 -57.78
C ASN A 56 -6.13 17.46 -57.52
N GLU A 57 -6.43 17.68 -56.23
CA GLU A 57 -6.82 19.03 -55.72
C GLU A 57 -6.30 19.23 -54.28
N LEU A 58 -5.77 20.42 -54.01
CA LEU A 58 -5.21 20.88 -52.73
C LEU A 58 -6.30 21.47 -51.83
N GLU A 59 -6.20 21.29 -50.51
CA GLU A 59 -6.45 22.41 -49.58
C GLU A 59 -5.72 22.22 -48.24
N MET A 60 -4.93 23.23 -47.87
CA MET A 60 -4.32 23.42 -46.55
C MET A 60 -5.24 24.29 -45.70
N THR A 61 -5.48 23.94 -44.43
CA THR A 61 -5.58 24.95 -43.37
C THR A 61 -4.98 24.44 -42.06
N ASN A 62 -3.91 25.12 -41.67
CA ASN A 62 -3.21 25.07 -40.40
C ASN A 62 -4.02 25.77 -39.29
N LYS A 63 -4.13 25.17 -38.10
CA LYS A 63 -4.43 25.93 -36.87
C LYS A 63 -3.86 25.26 -35.62
N ASN A 64 -2.99 26.02 -34.96
CA ASN A 64 -2.34 25.78 -33.68
C ASN A 64 -3.29 25.42 -32.53
N SER A 65 -2.84 24.54 -31.64
CA SER A 65 -3.07 24.69 -30.18
C SER A 65 -1.93 24.04 -29.41
N ASN A 66 -1.21 24.87 -28.67
CA ASN A 66 -0.20 24.50 -27.69
C ASN A 66 -0.87 24.25 -26.32
N VAL A 67 -0.40 23.20 -25.63
CA VAL A 67 -0.21 23.10 -24.17
C VAL A 67 -1.46 23.11 -23.26
N VAL A 68 -1.79 21.94 -22.68
CA VAL A 68 -1.70 21.66 -21.22
C VAL A 68 -1.55 20.14 -21.05
N GLY A 69 -0.48 19.72 -20.37
CA GLY A 69 -0.10 18.32 -20.19
C GLY A 69 -0.97 17.58 -19.17
N GLY A 70 -1.45 16.41 -19.57
CA GLY A 70 -1.91 15.36 -18.66
C GLY A 70 -0.84 14.27 -18.61
N MET A 71 -0.18 14.13 -17.46
CA MET A 71 0.80 13.08 -17.19
C MET A 71 0.05 11.76 -16.97
N THR A 72 -0.28 11.05 -18.05
CA THR A 72 -0.67 9.64 -17.94
C THR A 72 0.59 8.83 -17.69
N HIS A 73 0.87 8.51 -16.42
CA HIS A 73 1.86 7.49 -16.06
C HIS A 73 1.37 6.13 -16.57
N SER A 74 1.72 5.80 -17.81
CA SER A 74 1.68 4.43 -18.29
C SER A 74 2.83 3.66 -17.63
N ASN A 75 2.54 2.98 -16.52
CA ASN A 75 3.42 1.96 -15.93
C ASN A 75 3.38 0.67 -16.77
N SER A 76 3.72 0.78 -18.06
CA SER A 76 4.07 -0.40 -18.86
C SER A 76 5.57 -0.65 -18.68
N MET A 77 5.91 -1.64 -17.85
CA MET A 77 7.26 -2.18 -17.81
C MET A 77 7.65 -2.63 -19.23
N PRO A 78 8.92 -2.44 -19.65
CA PRO A 78 9.39 -3.11 -20.85
C PRO A 78 9.43 -4.60 -20.52
N THR A 79 8.54 -5.38 -21.11
CA THR A 79 8.77 -6.82 -21.28
C THR A 79 10.17 -6.95 -21.88
N LEU A 80 11.10 -7.61 -21.20
CA LEU A 80 12.42 -7.92 -21.75
C LEU A 80 12.26 -9.01 -22.83
N THR A 81 11.53 -8.71 -23.91
CA THR A 81 11.84 -9.29 -25.21
C THR A 81 13.01 -8.49 -25.74
N ALA A 82 14.21 -8.98 -25.45
CA ALA A 82 15.49 -8.46 -25.89
C ALA A 82 15.40 -7.88 -27.31
N ALA A 83 15.44 -6.55 -27.41
CA ALA A 83 15.52 -5.86 -28.67
C ALA A 83 16.93 -5.28 -28.82
N LYS A 84 17.64 -5.86 -29.80
CA LYS A 84 18.78 -5.28 -30.53
C LYS A 84 20.17 -5.69 -30.05
N ASP A 85 20.47 -6.97 -30.20
CA ASP A 85 21.65 -7.48 -30.92
C ASP A 85 21.38 -8.95 -31.24
N GLY A 86 21.94 -9.48 -32.33
CA GLY A 86 21.55 -10.76 -32.97
C GLY A 86 21.84 -12.04 -32.18
N ASN A 87 21.53 -12.09 -30.89
CA ASN A 87 21.56 -13.27 -30.05
C ASN A 87 20.55 -13.10 -28.91
N THR A 88 19.25 -13.21 -29.21
CA THR A 88 18.21 -13.28 -28.18
C THR A 88 18.32 -14.62 -27.47
N LYS A 89 19.22 -14.71 -26.49
CA LYS A 89 19.25 -15.85 -25.58
C LYS A 89 17.91 -15.90 -24.88
N VAL A 90 17.14 -16.94 -25.18
CA VAL A 90 15.88 -17.22 -24.50
C VAL A 90 16.24 -17.51 -23.04
N LEU A 91 15.64 -16.76 -22.11
CA LEU A 91 15.79 -17.03 -20.67
C LEU A 91 15.44 -18.50 -20.39
N PRO A 92 16.24 -19.20 -19.57
CA PRO A 92 15.93 -20.54 -19.09
C PRO A 92 14.50 -20.66 -18.52
N PHE A 93 13.92 -21.85 -18.58
CA PHE A 93 12.50 -22.06 -18.22
C PHE A 93 12.20 -21.63 -16.78
N GLU A 94 13.17 -21.83 -15.87
CA GLU A 94 13.10 -21.46 -14.46
C GLU A 94 12.94 -19.96 -14.25
N PHE A 95 13.69 -19.14 -15.01
CA PHE A 95 13.66 -17.68 -14.87
C PHE A 95 12.42 -17.09 -15.52
N ARG A 96 11.94 -17.68 -16.62
CA ARG A 96 10.65 -17.30 -17.21
C ARG A 96 9.48 -17.64 -16.28
N ALA A 97 9.50 -18.80 -15.63
CA ALA A 97 8.49 -19.16 -14.65
C ALA A 97 8.53 -18.21 -13.43
N LEU A 98 9.73 -17.90 -12.94
CA LEU A 98 9.95 -16.95 -11.86
C LEU A 98 9.47 -15.54 -12.22
N GLU A 99 9.81 -15.04 -13.40
CA GLU A 99 9.37 -13.73 -13.92
C GLU A 99 7.84 -13.63 -13.91
N VAL A 100 7.13 -14.64 -14.42
CA VAL A 100 5.66 -14.63 -14.44
C VAL A 100 5.07 -14.66 -13.02
N CYS A 101 5.70 -15.39 -12.09
CA CYS A 101 5.28 -15.42 -10.70
C CYS A 101 5.49 -14.07 -10.00
N LEU A 102 6.67 -13.47 -10.17
CA LEU A 102 7.01 -12.17 -9.61
C LEU A 102 6.15 -11.07 -10.22
N GLU A 103 5.94 -11.06 -11.53
CA GLU A 103 5.07 -10.11 -12.20
C GLU A 103 3.64 -10.18 -11.67
N SER A 104 3.09 -11.38 -11.52
CA SER A 104 1.74 -11.56 -10.97
C SER A 104 1.65 -11.10 -9.52
N ALA A 105 2.65 -11.40 -8.69
CA ALA A 105 2.69 -10.98 -7.30
C ALA A 105 2.82 -9.46 -7.16
N CYS A 106 3.74 -8.84 -7.90
CA CYS A 106 3.95 -7.40 -7.90
C CYS A 106 2.71 -6.66 -8.42
N ARG A 107 2.12 -7.13 -9.53
CA ARG A 107 0.88 -6.55 -10.08
C ARG A 107 -0.27 -6.62 -9.09
N SER A 108 -0.45 -7.75 -8.41
CA SER A 108 -1.49 -7.89 -7.37
C SER A 108 -1.29 -6.90 -6.21
N LEU A 109 -0.06 -6.76 -5.72
CA LEU A 109 0.26 -5.83 -4.62
C LEU A 109 0.12 -4.36 -5.04
N GLU A 110 0.51 -4.02 -6.28
CA GLU A 110 0.39 -2.68 -6.82
C GLU A 110 -1.09 -2.30 -7.06
N GLU A 111 -1.92 -3.24 -7.56
CA GLU A 111 -3.35 -3.04 -7.72
C GLU A 111 -4.04 -2.83 -6.36
N GLU A 112 -3.76 -3.69 -5.37
CA GLU A 112 -4.29 -3.53 -4.01
C GLU A 112 -3.86 -2.20 -3.37
N THR A 113 -2.62 -1.76 -3.60
CA THR A 113 -2.10 -0.47 -3.14
C THR A 113 -2.84 0.69 -3.81
N SER A 114 -3.02 0.64 -5.14
CA SER A 114 -3.70 1.70 -5.90
C SER A 114 -5.18 1.82 -5.52
N THR A 115 -5.88 0.70 -5.33
CA THR A 115 -7.26 0.72 -4.84
C THR A 115 -7.37 1.31 -3.44
N LEU A 116 -6.43 0.96 -2.55
CA LEU A 116 -6.38 1.52 -1.20
C LEU A 116 -6.14 3.03 -1.23
N GLU A 117 -5.21 3.53 -2.04
CA GLU A 117 -4.96 4.97 -2.21
C GLU A 117 -6.22 5.70 -2.69
N GLN A 118 -6.89 5.17 -3.71
CA GLN A 118 -8.10 5.77 -4.29
C GLN A 118 -9.24 5.86 -3.28
N GLU A 119 -9.35 4.89 -2.36
CA GLU A 119 -10.35 4.90 -1.29
C GLU A 119 -9.92 5.75 -0.08
N ALA A 120 -8.62 5.81 0.22
CA ALA A 120 -8.10 6.44 1.42
C ALA A 120 -8.15 7.97 1.38
N TYR A 121 -7.66 8.59 0.31
CA TYR A 121 -7.66 10.05 0.17
C TYR A 121 -9.05 10.69 0.37
N PRO A 122 -10.13 10.24 -0.31
CA PRO A 122 -11.45 10.85 -0.10
C PRO A 122 -12.03 10.56 1.29
N ALA A 123 -11.72 9.40 1.89
CA ALA A 123 -12.20 9.07 3.23
C ALA A 123 -11.54 9.93 4.32
N LEU A 124 -10.25 10.21 4.18
CA LEU A 124 -9.49 11.07 5.09
C LEU A 124 -9.93 12.54 4.98
N ASP A 125 -10.18 13.02 3.75
CA ASP A 125 -10.73 14.38 3.53
C ASP A 125 -12.16 14.50 4.10
N GLU A 126 -13.01 13.49 3.90
CA GLU A 126 -14.36 13.45 4.47
C GLU A 126 -14.32 13.47 6.01
N LEU A 127 -13.38 12.74 6.63
CA LEU A 127 -13.19 12.74 8.09
C LEU A 127 -12.73 14.12 8.60
N THR A 128 -11.83 14.77 7.86
CA THR A 128 -11.33 16.12 8.15
C THR A 128 -12.45 17.16 8.07
N SER A 129 -13.39 17.01 7.14
CA SER A 129 -14.57 17.87 7.02
C SER A 129 -15.62 17.62 8.11
N LYS A 130 -15.89 16.34 8.40
CA LYS A 130 -16.94 15.90 9.34
C LYS A 130 -16.46 14.71 10.15
N ILE A 131 -16.15 14.99 11.41
CA ILE A 131 -15.90 13.95 12.42
C ILE A 131 -17.22 13.24 12.71
N SER A 132 -17.33 12.01 12.22
CA SER A 132 -18.46 11.13 12.48
C SER A 132 -17.95 9.73 12.82
N THR A 133 -18.72 8.97 13.60
CA THR A 133 -18.38 7.59 13.96
C THR A 133 -18.25 6.69 12.73
N LEU A 134 -19.04 6.97 11.69
CA LEU A 134 -18.98 6.24 10.42
C LEU A 134 -17.67 6.53 9.65
N ASN A 135 -17.24 7.80 9.61
CA ASN A 135 -15.99 8.18 8.93
C ASN A 135 -14.76 7.66 9.68
N LEU A 136 -14.78 7.69 11.02
CA LEU A 136 -13.74 7.07 11.84
C LEU A 136 -13.65 5.56 11.62
N GLU A 137 -14.78 4.86 11.52
CA GLU A 137 -14.77 3.42 11.23
C GLU A 137 -14.22 3.14 9.82
N ARG A 138 -14.58 3.96 8.83
CA ARG A 138 -14.03 3.84 7.46
C ARG A 138 -12.50 4.04 7.46
N VAL A 139 -11.99 5.06 8.14
CA VAL A 139 -10.55 5.31 8.25
C VAL A 139 -9.85 4.20 9.04
N ARG A 140 -10.48 3.65 10.09
CA ARG A 140 -9.96 2.48 10.82
C ARG A 140 -9.83 1.26 9.90
N GLN A 141 -10.82 1.01 9.04
CA GLN A 141 -10.77 -0.08 8.07
C GLN A 141 -9.66 0.14 7.03
N ILE A 142 -9.50 1.38 6.53
CA ILE A 142 -8.39 1.76 5.64
C ILE A 142 -7.04 1.51 6.32
N LYS A 143 -6.86 1.98 7.56
CA LYS A 143 -5.63 1.76 8.33
C LYS A 143 -5.33 0.27 8.52
N SER A 144 -6.36 -0.53 8.83
CA SER A 144 -6.19 -1.99 8.94
C SER A 144 -5.76 -2.63 7.61
N ARG A 145 -6.34 -2.22 6.48
CA ARG A 145 -5.94 -2.69 5.14
C ARG A 145 -4.52 -2.25 4.79
N LEU A 146 -4.18 -1.00 5.10
CA LEU A 146 -2.85 -0.43 4.89
C LEU A 146 -1.77 -1.23 5.61
N VAL A 147 -1.97 -1.54 6.89
CA VAL A 147 -1.03 -2.36 7.67
C VAL A 147 -0.90 -3.77 7.09
N ALA A 148 -2.01 -4.38 6.65
CA ALA A 148 -2.00 -5.71 6.06
C ALA A 148 -1.25 -5.76 4.73
N ILE A 149 -1.50 -4.80 3.82
CA ILE A 149 -0.85 -4.72 2.51
C ILE A 149 0.63 -4.35 2.69
N SER A 150 0.94 -3.34 3.50
CA SER A 150 2.33 -2.96 3.81
C SER A 150 3.13 -4.13 4.36
N GLY A 151 2.56 -4.91 5.28
CA GLY A 151 3.22 -6.12 5.80
C GLY A 151 3.44 -7.22 4.75
N ARG A 152 2.58 -7.33 3.73
CA ARG A 152 2.77 -8.27 2.61
C ARG A 152 3.86 -7.79 1.65
N VAL A 153 3.85 -6.51 1.28
CA VAL A 153 4.86 -5.89 0.41
C VAL A 153 6.23 -5.96 1.07
N GLN A 154 6.32 -5.64 2.36
CA GLN A 154 7.56 -5.73 3.15
C GLN A 154 8.16 -7.14 3.08
N LYS A 155 7.34 -8.18 3.30
CA LYS A 155 7.82 -9.58 3.25
C LYS A 155 8.37 -9.97 1.88
N VAL A 156 7.71 -9.55 0.81
CA VAL A 156 8.20 -9.82 -0.56
C VAL A 156 9.51 -9.07 -0.81
N ARG A 157 9.61 -7.82 -0.34
CA ARG A 157 10.84 -7.03 -0.42
C ARG A 157 11.98 -7.70 0.34
N ASP A 158 11.74 -8.09 1.60
CA ASP A 158 12.74 -8.71 2.47
C ASP A 158 13.25 -10.05 1.88
N GLU A 159 12.35 -10.85 1.27
CA GLU A 159 12.74 -12.10 0.62
C GLU A 159 13.56 -11.86 -0.66
N LEU A 160 13.19 -10.86 -1.47
CA LEU A 160 13.95 -10.46 -2.65
C LEU A 160 15.33 -9.89 -2.28
N GLU A 161 15.41 -9.10 -1.21
CA GLU A 161 16.66 -8.57 -0.65
C GLU A 161 17.58 -9.72 -0.23
N HIS A 162 17.04 -10.67 0.54
CA HIS A 162 17.80 -11.84 0.99
C HIS A 162 18.34 -12.67 -0.19
N LEU A 163 17.53 -12.86 -1.23
CA LEU A 163 17.92 -13.59 -2.43
C LEU A 163 18.99 -12.87 -3.25
N LEU A 164 18.91 -11.54 -3.34
CA LEU A 164 19.91 -10.72 -4.02
C LEU A 164 21.25 -10.66 -3.25
N ASP A 165 21.22 -10.77 -1.93
CA ASP A 165 22.42 -10.71 -1.08
C ASP A 165 23.28 -12.00 -1.15
N ASP A 166 22.69 -13.16 -1.50
CA ASP A 166 23.39 -14.45 -1.51
C ASP A 166 23.62 -15.01 -2.93
N GLU A 167 24.86 -14.86 -3.42
CA GLU A 167 25.29 -15.42 -4.70
C GLU A 167 25.16 -16.95 -4.79
N MET A 168 25.21 -17.68 -3.67
CA MET A 168 25.05 -19.12 -3.64
C MET A 168 23.60 -19.50 -3.93
N ASP A 169 22.64 -18.86 -3.26
CA ASP A 169 21.22 -19.09 -3.49
C ASP A 169 20.83 -18.73 -4.93
N MET A 170 21.42 -17.65 -5.47
CA MET A 170 21.27 -17.30 -6.89
C MET A 170 21.82 -18.37 -7.83
N ALA A 171 23.02 -18.91 -7.56
CA ALA A 171 23.58 -20.00 -8.34
C ALA A 171 22.74 -21.28 -8.24
N GLU A 172 22.08 -21.51 -7.10
CA GLU A 172 21.27 -22.69 -6.90
C GLU A 172 20.00 -22.73 -7.76
N MET A 173 19.49 -21.57 -8.18
CA MET A 173 18.31 -21.43 -9.04
C MET A 173 18.53 -21.81 -10.51
N TYR A 174 19.77 -22.04 -10.95
CA TYR A 174 20.09 -22.52 -12.30
C TYR A 174 19.77 -24.01 -12.46
N LEU A 175 18.47 -24.34 -12.50
CA LEU A 175 17.96 -25.71 -12.49
C LEU A 175 18.23 -26.44 -13.80
N THR A 176 18.14 -25.77 -14.95
CA THR A 176 18.39 -26.37 -16.27
C THR A 176 19.84 -26.87 -16.37
N GLU A 177 20.80 -26.07 -15.89
CA GLU A 177 22.21 -26.43 -15.90
C GLU A 177 22.51 -27.58 -14.92
N LYS A 178 21.89 -27.55 -13.72
CA LYS A 178 22.01 -28.64 -12.73
C LYS A 178 21.49 -29.97 -13.28
N LEU A 179 20.34 -29.96 -13.97
CA LEU A 179 19.77 -31.16 -14.58
C LEU A 179 20.68 -31.72 -15.67
N THR A 180 21.19 -30.86 -16.55
CA THR A 180 22.12 -31.25 -17.62
C THR A 180 23.40 -31.89 -17.06
N ARG A 181 23.96 -31.32 -15.97
CA ARG A 181 25.12 -31.90 -15.28
C ARG A 181 24.82 -33.27 -14.67
N GLN A 182 23.64 -33.44 -14.09
CA GLN A 182 23.25 -34.70 -13.49
C GLN A 182 23.15 -35.82 -14.55
N GLU A 183 22.54 -35.52 -15.72
CA GLU A 183 22.45 -36.49 -16.83
C GLU A 183 23.84 -36.87 -17.39
N ILE A 184 24.76 -35.92 -17.50
CA ILE A 184 26.14 -36.19 -17.95
C ILE A 184 26.90 -37.05 -16.93
N SER A 185 26.70 -36.81 -15.63
CA SER A 185 27.31 -37.62 -14.57
C SER A 185 26.77 -39.04 -14.54
N GLU A 186 25.46 -39.23 -14.72
CA GLU A 186 24.81 -40.55 -14.74
C GLU A 186 25.19 -41.36 -15.99
N THR A 187 25.36 -40.71 -17.14
CA THR A 187 25.82 -41.35 -18.38
C THR A 187 27.30 -41.73 -18.34
N SER A 188 28.15 -40.92 -17.69
CA SER A 188 29.57 -41.25 -17.47
C SER A 188 29.76 -42.41 -16.49
N SER A 189 28.86 -42.61 -15.52
CA SER A 189 28.93 -43.73 -14.57
C SER A 189 28.49 -45.10 -15.13
N ARG A 190 27.97 -45.16 -16.37
CA ARG A 190 27.46 -46.40 -17.00
C ARG A 190 28.42 -47.04 -18.01
N VAL A 191 29.67 -46.56 -18.12
CA VAL A 191 30.68 -47.03 -19.11
C VAL A 191 31.92 -47.68 -18.45
N GLU A 192 31.81 -48.24 -17.24
CA GLU A 192 32.87 -49.07 -16.67
C GLU A 192 32.43 -50.52 -16.50
N VAL A 193 32.41 -51.31 -17.58
CA VAL A 193 32.52 -52.78 -17.51
C VAL A 193 33.26 -53.33 -18.75
N ASP A 194 34.32 -54.10 -18.46
CA ASP A 194 35.05 -55.12 -19.24
C ASP A 194 36.08 -54.72 -20.32
N ASP A 195 37.36 -54.70 -19.91
CA ASP A 195 38.42 -55.40 -20.66
C ASP A 195 39.54 -55.90 -19.72
N PRO A 196 39.74 -57.22 -19.54
CA PRO A 196 40.85 -57.77 -18.76
C PRO A 196 41.94 -58.31 -19.69
N SER A 197 43.05 -57.58 -19.85
CA SER A 197 44.43 -58.12 -19.82
C SER A 197 45.47 -57.13 -20.37
N GLN A 198 46.48 -56.78 -19.56
CA GLN A 198 47.88 -57.23 -19.74
C GLN A 198 48.84 -56.56 -18.75
N LEU A 199 49.93 -57.27 -18.52
CA LEU A 199 50.86 -57.24 -17.40
C LEU A 199 51.91 -56.11 -17.43
N GLU A 200 52.24 -55.64 -16.22
CA GLU A 200 53.56 -55.32 -15.64
C GLU A 200 54.53 -54.39 -16.40
N VAL A 201 54.92 -53.26 -15.79
CA VAL A 201 56.33 -52.97 -15.40
C VAL A 201 56.37 -51.92 -14.26
N ASP A 202 57.07 -52.29 -13.19
CA ASP A 202 57.65 -51.52 -12.07
C ASP A 202 57.84 -50.00 -12.22
N ARG A 203 57.40 -49.25 -11.20
CA ARG A 203 58.22 -48.21 -10.55
C ARG A 203 57.72 -47.90 -9.13
N ASP A 204 58.60 -48.09 -8.16
CA ASP A 204 58.43 -47.87 -6.73
C ASP A 204 58.21 -46.39 -6.30
N GLU A 205 57.80 -46.27 -5.03
CA GLU A 205 57.94 -45.15 -4.07
C GLU A 205 56.70 -44.28 -3.78
N ASP A 206 56.02 -44.69 -2.70
CA ASP A 206 55.57 -43.90 -1.54
C ASP A 206 55.05 -42.46 -1.77
N TYR A 207 53.75 -42.26 -1.51
CA TYR A 207 53.29 -41.33 -0.47
C TYR A 207 51.85 -41.69 -0.08
N ARG A 208 51.72 -42.20 1.14
CA ARG A 208 50.47 -42.33 1.87
C ARG A 208 49.94 -40.92 2.16
N SER A 209 48.77 -40.57 1.65
CA SER A 209 47.94 -39.53 2.24
C SER A 209 46.51 -40.01 2.33
N GLU A 210 45.98 -39.78 3.51
CA GLU A 210 44.79 -40.36 4.08
C GLU A 210 43.53 -39.94 3.34
N ALA A 211 42.53 -40.81 3.39
CA ALA A 211 41.18 -40.51 2.96
C ALA A 211 40.67 -39.26 3.69
N ASP A 212 40.47 -38.18 2.94
CA ASP A 212 39.53 -37.13 3.33
C ASP A 212 38.28 -37.28 2.45
N VAL A 213 37.30 -37.98 3.00
CA VAL A 213 35.92 -37.95 2.52
C VAL A 213 35.34 -36.66 3.09
N SER A 214 35.57 -35.56 2.38
CA SER A 214 34.94 -34.28 2.63
C SER A 214 34.37 -33.74 1.33
N ASN A 215 33.05 -33.59 1.33
CA ASN A 215 32.16 -33.31 0.23
C ASN A 215 32.64 -32.19 -0.71
N GLY A 216 32.57 -32.49 -2.02
CA GLY A 216 32.06 -31.55 -3.02
C GLY A 216 32.79 -30.23 -3.14
N THR A 217 34.05 -30.27 -3.60
CA THR A 217 34.64 -29.07 -4.19
C THR A 217 33.84 -28.67 -5.42
N PHE A 218 33.01 -27.66 -5.22
CA PHE A 218 32.59 -26.60 -6.13
C PHE A 218 33.63 -26.31 -7.23
N ILE A 219 33.65 -27.11 -8.31
CA ILE A 219 34.44 -26.79 -9.50
C ILE A 219 33.65 -25.77 -10.34
N GLY A 220 33.87 -24.50 -10.01
CA GLY A 220 34.41 -23.53 -10.97
C GLY A 220 33.56 -23.14 -12.19
N TYR A 221 32.24 -23.25 -12.13
CA TYR A 221 31.35 -22.51 -13.02
C TYR A 221 30.50 -21.58 -12.14
N LYS A 222 30.81 -20.29 -12.14
CA LYS A 222 29.79 -19.29 -11.78
C LYS A 222 28.84 -19.29 -12.97
N PRO A 223 27.57 -19.75 -12.85
CA PRO A 223 26.59 -19.46 -13.87
C PRO A 223 26.57 -17.93 -14.09
N HIS A 224 26.10 -17.47 -15.24
CA HIS A 224 26.03 -16.04 -15.55
C HIS A 224 24.94 -15.37 -14.69
N ILE A 225 25.18 -15.26 -13.38
CA ILE A 225 24.24 -14.78 -12.35
C ILE A 225 23.66 -13.41 -12.70
N GLU A 226 24.42 -12.62 -13.46
CA GLU A 226 24.05 -11.31 -13.98
C GLU A 226 22.66 -11.25 -14.66
N GLU A 227 22.25 -12.28 -15.42
CA GLU A 227 20.92 -12.28 -16.07
C GLU A 227 19.78 -12.38 -15.04
N LEU A 228 19.98 -13.17 -13.98
CA LEU A 228 19.00 -13.36 -12.90
C LEU A 228 19.03 -12.18 -11.93
N GLU A 229 20.21 -11.66 -11.61
CA GLU A 229 20.40 -10.47 -10.78
C GLU A 229 19.66 -9.26 -11.38
N MET A 230 19.84 -8.99 -12.68
CA MET A 230 19.12 -7.92 -13.38
C MET A 230 17.59 -8.10 -13.30
N LEU A 231 17.09 -9.33 -13.40
CA LEU A 231 15.66 -9.63 -13.30
C LEU A 231 15.15 -9.33 -11.88
N LEU A 232 15.84 -9.84 -10.86
CA LEU A 232 15.46 -9.67 -9.45
C LEU A 232 15.58 -8.21 -9.01
N GLU A 233 16.62 -7.49 -9.42
CA GLU A 233 16.79 -6.05 -9.15
C GLU A 233 15.63 -5.23 -9.71
N ALA A 234 15.17 -5.53 -10.93
CA ALA A 234 14.03 -4.82 -11.52
C ALA A 234 12.75 -4.97 -10.67
N TYR A 235 12.46 -6.18 -10.18
CA TYR A 235 11.32 -6.43 -9.31
C TYR A 235 11.52 -5.88 -7.90
N PHE A 236 12.75 -5.90 -7.36
CA PHE A 236 13.09 -5.28 -6.09
C PHE A 236 12.79 -3.78 -6.12
N VAL A 237 13.23 -3.08 -7.17
CA VAL A 237 12.94 -1.65 -7.36
C VAL A 237 11.43 -1.40 -7.49
N GLN A 238 10.67 -2.27 -8.18
CA GLN A 238 9.22 -2.14 -8.30
C GLN A 238 8.50 -2.29 -6.94
N ILE A 239 8.88 -3.32 -6.17
CA ILE A 239 8.31 -3.57 -4.85
C ILE A 239 8.68 -2.46 -3.87
N ASP A 240 9.92 -1.95 -3.90
CA ASP A 240 10.33 -0.81 -3.09
C ASP A 240 9.55 0.46 -3.46
N GLY A 241 9.33 0.70 -4.75
CA GLY A 241 8.45 1.78 -5.22
C GLY A 241 7.03 1.65 -4.69
N THR A 242 6.50 0.42 -4.61
CA THR A 242 5.18 0.14 -4.02
C THR A 242 5.18 0.35 -2.50
N LEU A 243 6.25 -0.04 -1.82
CA LEU A 243 6.42 0.18 -0.38
C LEU A 243 6.49 1.66 -0.04
N ASN A 244 7.20 2.46 -0.84
CA ASN A 244 7.28 3.91 -0.67
C ASN A 244 5.92 4.60 -0.83
N LYS A 245 5.11 4.18 -1.81
CA LYS A 245 3.72 4.65 -1.94
C LYS A 245 2.90 4.37 -0.67
N LEU A 246 2.96 3.14 -0.15
CA LEU A 246 2.28 2.75 1.10
C LEU A 246 2.81 3.52 2.32
N SER A 247 4.11 3.80 2.36
CA SER A 247 4.74 4.60 3.41
C SER A 247 4.19 6.03 3.43
N HIS A 248 4.10 6.69 2.27
CA HIS A 248 3.49 8.00 2.15
C HIS A 248 2.01 8.01 2.53
N LEU A 249 1.25 6.98 2.10
CA LEU A 249 -0.15 6.88 2.50
C LEU A 249 -0.30 6.69 4.02
N ARG A 250 0.61 5.94 4.64
CA ARG A 250 0.64 5.73 6.09
C ARG A 250 0.92 7.01 6.85
N GLU A 251 1.93 7.76 6.43
CA GLU A 251 2.24 9.07 7.01
C GLU A 251 1.00 9.98 6.93
N TYR A 252 0.34 10.04 5.77
CA TYR A 252 -0.87 10.85 5.60
C TYR A 252 -2.05 10.39 6.49
N VAL A 253 -2.23 9.08 6.69
CA VAL A 253 -3.24 8.53 7.61
C VAL A 253 -2.92 8.88 9.06
N ASP A 254 -1.66 8.72 9.47
CA ASP A 254 -1.21 8.98 10.84
C ASP A 254 -1.28 10.49 11.15
N ASP A 255 -0.90 11.37 10.21
CA ASP A 255 -1.07 12.83 10.31
C ASP A 255 -2.55 13.23 10.46
N THR A 256 -3.43 12.58 9.70
CA THR A 256 -4.87 12.82 9.79
C THR A 256 -5.42 12.35 11.15
N GLU A 257 -4.95 11.21 11.66
CA GLU A 257 -5.34 10.72 12.99
C GLU A 257 -4.94 11.70 14.09
N ASP A 258 -3.71 12.21 14.05
CA ASP A 258 -3.22 13.22 15.00
C ASP A 258 -4.02 14.52 14.93
N TYR A 259 -4.32 15.00 13.71
CA TYR A 259 -5.18 16.17 13.52
C TYR A 259 -6.59 15.96 14.11
N ILE A 260 -7.19 14.79 13.87
CA ILE A 260 -8.52 14.46 14.37
C ILE A 260 -8.53 14.30 15.89
N ASN A 261 -7.47 13.75 16.49
CA ASN A 261 -7.32 13.68 17.94
C ASN A 261 -7.28 15.08 18.55
N ILE A 262 -6.49 16.00 17.99
CA ILE A 262 -6.45 17.40 18.43
C ILE A 262 -7.82 18.08 18.30
N MET A 263 -8.53 17.85 17.18
CA MET A 263 -9.87 18.42 16.96
C MET A 263 -10.92 17.84 17.93
N LEU A 264 -10.85 16.54 18.23
CA LEU A 264 -11.73 15.89 19.20
C LEU A 264 -11.49 16.44 20.60
N ASP A 265 -10.24 16.66 20.98
CA ASP A 265 -9.90 17.25 22.27
C ASP A 265 -10.43 18.69 22.40
N ASP A 266 -10.35 19.51 21.33
CA ASP A 266 -10.99 20.84 21.31
C ASP A 266 -12.51 20.75 21.53
N LYS A 267 -13.18 19.81 20.86
CA LYS A 267 -14.63 19.60 21.01
C LYS A 267 -15.01 19.12 22.41
N GLN A 268 -14.23 18.21 22.99
CA GLN A 268 -14.44 17.76 24.37
C GLN A 268 -14.22 18.90 25.35
N ASN A 269 -13.20 19.73 25.13
CA ASN A 269 -12.93 20.91 25.95
C ASN A 269 -14.11 21.91 25.88
N GLN A 270 -14.67 22.16 24.69
CA GLN A 270 -15.88 22.97 24.51
C GLN A 270 -17.10 22.38 25.26
N LEU A 271 -17.30 21.06 25.19
CA LEU A 271 -18.39 20.39 25.92
C LEU A 271 -18.22 20.48 27.43
N LEU A 272 -17.00 20.31 27.94
CA LEU A 272 -16.70 20.46 29.36
C LEU A 272 -16.96 21.90 29.80
N GLN A 273 -16.51 22.88 29.02
CA GLN A 273 -16.76 24.31 29.28
C GLN A 273 -18.26 24.63 29.34
N MET A 274 -19.04 24.15 28.37
CA MET A 274 -20.50 24.29 28.37
C MET A 274 -21.14 23.61 29.59
N GLY A 275 -20.65 22.43 29.97
CA GLY A 275 -21.09 21.71 31.17
C GLY A 275 -20.83 22.50 32.46
N VAL A 276 -19.66 23.12 32.60
CA VAL A 276 -19.32 23.99 33.74
C VAL A 276 -20.20 25.23 33.76
N MET A 277 -20.46 25.85 32.61
CA MET A 277 -21.36 27.00 32.50
C MET A 277 -22.79 26.65 32.93
N LEU A 278 -23.32 25.49 32.51
CA LEU A 278 -24.65 25.00 32.88
C LEU A 278 -24.74 24.61 34.36
N SER A 279 -23.72 23.93 34.88
CA SER A 279 -23.64 23.59 36.30
C SER A 279 -23.65 24.86 37.18
N THR A 280 -22.87 25.87 36.80
CA THR A 280 -22.85 27.17 37.48
C THR A 280 -24.24 27.83 37.44
N ALA A 281 -24.90 27.85 36.27
CA ALA A 281 -26.27 28.36 36.15
C ALA A 281 -27.24 27.61 37.07
N THR A 282 -27.11 26.28 37.18
CA THR A 282 -27.94 25.43 38.05
C THR A 282 -27.73 25.78 39.52
N VAL A 283 -26.49 26.02 39.95
CA VAL A 283 -26.18 26.46 41.33
C VAL A 283 -26.84 27.80 41.63
N VAL A 284 -26.76 28.77 40.72
CA VAL A 284 -27.40 30.09 40.89
C VAL A 284 -28.92 29.97 40.98
N ILE A 285 -29.53 29.20 40.08
CA ILE A 285 -30.98 28.94 40.09
C ILE A 285 -31.39 28.26 41.40
N THR A 286 -30.63 27.27 41.86
CA THR A 286 -30.92 26.55 43.11
C THR A 286 -30.86 27.49 44.33
N ALA A 287 -29.91 28.42 44.35
CA ALA A 287 -29.85 29.45 45.39
C ALA A 287 -31.09 30.37 45.36
N GLY A 288 -31.54 30.78 44.17
CA GLY A 288 -32.78 31.53 43.99
C GLY A 288 -34.03 30.76 44.44
N VAL A 289 -34.12 29.48 44.09
CA VAL A 289 -35.20 28.57 44.52
C VAL A 289 -35.21 28.41 46.04
N ALA A 290 -34.05 28.35 46.70
CA ALA A 290 -33.97 28.30 48.15
C ALA A 290 -34.54 29.57 48.81
N VAL A 291 -34.24 30.76 48.25
CA VAL A 291 -34.81 32.03 48.72
C VAL A 291 -36.33 32.05 48.53
N VAL A 292 -36.81 31.68 47.35
CA VAL A 292 -38.27 31.57 47.07
C VAL A 292 -38.93 30.54 47.99
N GLY A 293 -38.27 29.41 48.26
CA GLY A 293 -38.75 28.37 49.16
C GLY A 293 -38.88 28.87 50.60
N LEU A 294 -37.92 29.66 51.09
CA LEU A 294 -37.97 30.27 52.42
C LEU A 294 -39.17 31.23 52.57
N PHE A 295 -39.46 32.04 51.54
CA PHE A 295 -40.66 32.90 51.52
C PHE A 295 -41.96 32.14 51.25
N GLY A 296 -41.90 30.96 50.62
CA GLY A 296 -43.03 30.07 50.38
C GLY A 296 -43.42 29.19 51.56
N MET A 297 -42.65 29.20 52.65
CA MET A 297 -43.01 28.49 53.89
C MET A 297 -44.21 29.17 54.56
N ASN A 298 -45.15 28.37 55.07
CA ASN A 298 -46.34 28.85 55.81
C ASN A 298 -45.96 29.39 57.20
N ILE A 299 -45.22 30.49 57.24
CA ILE A 299 -44.79 31.19 58.46
C ILE A 299 -45.62 32.48 58.53
N GLY A 300 -46.22 32.77 59.68
CA GLY A 300 -47.02 33.96 59.92
C GLY A 300 -46.18 35.24 59.96
N ILE A 301 -45.72 35.70 58.80
CA ILE A 301 -45.07 37.00 58.62
C ILE A 301 -46.14 38.09 58.50
N SER A 302 -45.95 39.23 59.18
CA SER A 302 -46.85 40.39 59.12
C SER A 302 -47.03 41.00 57.71
N LEU A 303 -46.30 40.47 56.72
CA LEU A 303 -46.40 40.79 55.30
C LEU A 303 -47.58 40.09 54.58
N TYR A 304 -48.08 38.97 55.13
CA TYR A 304 -49.17 38.15 54.57
C TYR A 304 -50.50 38.29 55.33
N ALA A 305 -50.58 39.21 56.31
CA ALA A 305 -51.84 39.51 56.98
C ALA A 305 -52.87 40.03 55.97
N ASP A 306 -54.10 39.52 56.05
CA ASP A 306 -55.18 39.85 55.10
C ASP A 306 -55.45 41.36 55.12
N PRO A 307 -55.21 42.10 54.02
CA PRO A 307 -55.40 43.54 53.99
C PRO A 307 -56.88 43.89 54.04
N THR A 308 -57.27 44.79 54.94
CA THR A 308 -58.69 45.15 55.13
C THR A 308 -59.13 46.30 54.21
N ASN A 309 -58.18 47.03 53.62
CA ASN A 309 -58.41 48.17 52.75
C ASN A 309 -57.83 47.96 51.33
N GLU A 310 -58.47 48.52 50.30
CA GLU A 310 -58.00 48.52 48.90
C GLU A 310 -56.56 49.09 48.76
N GLU A 311 -56.18 50.06 49.60
CA GLU A 311 -54.83 50.64 49.64
C GLU A 311 -53.77 49.66 50.16
N GLU A 312 -54.07 48.87 51.19
CA GLU A 312 -53.17 47.86 51.76
C GLU A 312 -52.94 46.69 50.80
N LYS A 313 -53.98 46.32 50.04
CA LYS A 313 -53.89 45.31 48.98
C LYS A 313 -52.94 45.73 47.86
N ARG A 314 -52.97 47.01 47.46
CA ARG A 314 -52.02 47.56 46.48
C ARG A 314 -50.57 47.55 47.00
N ALA A 315 -50.37 47.88 48.28
CA ALA A 315 -49.05 47.85 48.90
C ALA A 315 -48.47 46.43 49.03
N SER A 316 -49.29 45.43 49.39
CA SER A 316 -48.86 44.02 49.47
C SER A 316 -48.44 43.46 48.10
N ASN A 317 -49.26 43.70 47.06
CA ASN A 317 -48.93 43.32 45.69
C ASN A 317 -47.62 43.98 45.18
N MET A 318 -47.35 45.23 45.60
CA MET A 318 -46.13 45.94 45.23
C MET A 318 -44.89 45.34 45.89
N LYS A 319 -44.96 44.98 47.19
CA LYS A 319 -43.87 44.31 47.92
C LYS A 319 -43.57 42.91 47.40
N PHE A 320 -44.60 42.17 46.97
CA PHE A 320 -44.42 40.88 46.31
C PHE A 320 -43.60 41.02 45.02
N TRP A 321 -44.03 41.91 44.12
CA TRP A 321 -43.30 42.17 42.87
C TRP A 321 -41.89 42.71 43.09
N GLU A 322 -41.69 43.56 44.10
CA GLU A 322 -40.37 44.05 44.52
C GLU A 322 -39.44 42.91 44.94
N THR A 323 -39.94 41.96 45.73
CA THR A 323 -39.17 40.79 46.20
C THR A 323 -38.86 39.81 45.07
N THR A 324 -39.82 39.56 44.17
CA THR A 324 -39.62 38.72 42.98
C THR A 324 -38.59 39.33 42.05
N LEU A 325 -38.70 40.62 41.75
CA LEU A 325 -37.75 41.34 40.89
C LEU A 325 -36.35 41.35 41.51
N GLY A 326 -36.26 41.61 42.82
CA GLY A 326 -34.99 41.60 43.56
C GLY A 326 -34.30 40.24 43.55
N THR A 327 -35.07 39.15 43.68
CA THR A 327 -34.52 37.78 43.64
C THR A 327 -34.02 37.42 42.23
N ILE A 328 -34.77 37.77 41.18
CA ILE A 328 -34.37 37.53 39.79
C ILE A 328 -33.13 38.37 39.42
N ALA A 329 -33.13 39.66 39.79
CA ALA A 329 -31.99 40.54 39.57
C ALA A 329 -30.73 40.05 40.33
N GLY A 330 -30.90 39.64 41.59
CA GLY A 330 -29.82 39.06 42.40
C GLY A 330 -29.23 37.79 41.79
N CYS A 331 -30.07 36.86 41.31
CA CYS A 331 -29.62 35.67 40.60
C CYS A 331 -28.85 36.03 39.32
N THR A 332 -29.36 37.00 38.55
CA THR A 332 -28.71 37.44 37.30
C THR A 332 -27.33 38.05 37.56
N VAL A 333 -27.21 38.92 38.58
CA VAL A 333 -25.94 39.53 38.98
C VAL A 333 -24.96 38.47 39.48
N MET A 334 -25.42 37.55 40.32
CA MET A 334 -24.59 36.46 40.86
C MET A 334 -24.05 35.56 39.74
N TYR A 335 -24.87 35.25 38.72
CA TYR A 335 -24.44 34.51 37.54
C TYR A 335 -23.38 35.25 36.71
N ILE A 336 -23.56 36.57 36.47
CA ILE A 336 -22.58 37.38 35.74
C ILE A 336 -21.24 37.45 36.51
N VAL A 337 -21.29 37.60 37.84
CA VAL A 337 -20.10 37.58 38.69
C VAL A 337 -19.40 36.22 38.62
N ALA A 338 -20.15 35.12 38.71
CA ALA A 338 -19.61 33.77 38.60
C ALA A 338 -18.96 33.52 37.22
N MET A 339 -19.61 33.94 36.14
CA MET A 339 -19.07 33.88 34.77
C MET A 339 -17.80 34.72 34.60
N GLY A 340 -17.81 35.96 35.12
CA GLY A 340 -16.66 36.86 35.08
C GLY A 340 -15.46 36.32 35.86
N TRP A 341 -15.71 35.69 37.00
CA TRP A 341 -14.67 35.03 37.78
C TRP A 341 -14.14 33.78 37.08
N GLY A 342 -15.02 32.97 36.48
CA GLY A 342 -14.62 31.79 35.68
C GLY A 342 -13.72 32.15 34.49
N LYS A 343 -14.05 33.24 33.78
CA LYS A 343 -13.24 33.75 32.66
C LYS A 343 -11.88 34.31 33.11
N ARG A 344 -11.84 35.01 34.24
CA ARG A 344 -10.58 35.57 34.79
C ARG A 344 -9.64 34.49 35.33
N SER A 345 -10.19 33.39 35.83
CA SER A 345 -9.41 32.26 36.36
C SER A 345 -8.91 31.29 35.28
N GLY A 346 -9.20 31.54 33.99
CA GLY A 346 -8.75 30.70 32.87
C GLY A 346 -9.49 29.35 32.74
N LEU A 347 -10.58 29.15 33.51
CA LEU A 347 -11.42 27.94 33.48
C LEU A 347 -12.44 27.95 32.34
N LEU A 348 -12.74 29.13 31.80
CA LEU A 348 -13.63 29.36 30.67
C LEU A 348 -12.83 30.17 29.64
N GLN A 349 -12.05 29.50 28.80
CA GLN A 349 -11.27 30.17 27.75
C GLN A 349 -12.14 30.46 26.53
#